data_AF-A0A951XT37-F1
#
_entry.id   AF-A0A951XT37-F1
#
_cell.length_a   1.000
_cell.length_b   1.000
_cell.length_c   1.000
_cell.angle_alpha   90.00
_cell.angle_beta   90.00
_cell.angle_gamma   90.00
#
_symmetry.space_group_name_H-M   'P 1'
#
loop_
_entity.id
_entity.type
_entity.pdbx_description
1 polymer ?
#
loop_
_entity_poly.entity_id
_entity_poly.type
_entity_poly.pdbx_seq_one_letter_code
_entity_poly.pdbx_strand_id
1 'polypeptide(L)'
;MGQKLHGMLPLELMVDHAMLDAEHDEIFCRIEAIKESALSAERMPEDEVLALADSFARHFASEEQLAREVGMEFSEHVHEHAQALRMLDKACDDLRAGGLDLRSFLRCLEYWFEHHINAFDKPLGRRLAQRAAGSRGARAGVPGLAARPAESRPAV
;
A
#
# COMPACT_ATOMS: atom_id res chain seq x y z
N MET A 1 -4.70 27.10 -7.23
CA MET A 1 -5.28 25.90 -6.59
C MET A 1 -5.11 24.77 -7.58
N GLY A 2 -4.08 23.93 -7.37
CA GLY A 2 -3.88 22.73 -8.20
C GLY A 2 -5.03 21.76 -7.96
N GLN A 3 -5.54 21.14 -9.03
CA GLN A 3 -6.58 20.13 -8.91
C GLN A 3 -6.04 18.95 -8.07
N LYS A 4 -6.87 18.38 -7.20
CA LYS A 4 -6.52 17.11 -6.55
C LYS A 4 -6.59 16.02 -7.61
N LEU A 5 -5.43 15.48 -7.98
CA LEU A 5 -5.34 14.29 -8.81
C LEU A 5 -5.85 13.09 -8.00
N HIS A 6 -6.57 12.19 -8.68
CA HIS A 6 -7.10 10.94 -8.15
C HIS A 6 -7.16 9.91 -9.29
N GLY A 7 -7.04 8.63 -8.97
CA GLY A 7 -7.14 7.56 -9.96
C GLY A 7 -5.92 7.47 -10.89
N MET A 8 -4.74 7.83 -10.37
CA MET A 8 -3.46 7.70 -11.05
C MET A 8 -2.82 6.32 -10.83
N LEU A 9 -3.32 5.50 -9.91
CA LEU A 9 -2.91 4.10 -9.78
C LEU A 9 -3.29 3.29 -11.05
N PRO A 10 -2.33 2.72 -11.78
CA PRO A 10 -2.64 1.79 -12.87
C PRO A 10 -3.43 0.57 -12.36
N LEU A 11 -4.50 0.20 -13.07
CA LEU A 11 -5.35 -0.95 -12.70
C LEU A 11 -4.56 -2.25 -12.52
N GLU A 12 -3.50 -2.43 -13.32
CA GLU A 12 -2.61 -3.58 -13.25
C GLU A 12 -1.76 -3.62 -11.99
N LEU A 13 -1.61 -2.52 -11.25
CA LEU A 13 -0.87 -2.44 -10.00
C LEU A 13 -1.76 -2.56 -8.77
N MET A 14 -3.08 -2.62 -8.91
CA MET A 14 -3.97 -2.85 -7.78
C MET A 14 -3.63 -4.17 -7.06
N VAL A 15 -3.73 -4.14 -5.74
CA VAL A 15 -3.43 -5.27 -4.84
C VAL A 15 -4.69 -5.90 -4.22
N ASP A 16 -5.87 -5.46 -4.66
CA ASP A 16 -7.19 -5.89 -4.19
C ASP A 16 -7.40 -5.65 -2.68
N HIS A 17 -6.80 -4.58 -2.15
CA HIS A 17 -6.98 -4.14 -0.78
C HIS A 17 -7.21 -2.64 -0.73
N ALA A 18 -8.46 -2.24 -0.52
CA ALA A 18 -8.93 -0.86 -0.69
C ALA A 18 -8.07 0.22 -0.01
N MET A 19 -7.55 -0.05 1.19
CA MET A 19 -6.68 0.90 1.88
C MET A 19 -5.30 1.03 1.21
N LEU A 20 -4.71 -0.09 0.76
CA LEU A 20 -3.39 -0.07 0.11
C LEU A 20 -3.50 0.53 -1.29
N ASP A 21 -4.54 0.17 -2.05
CA ASP A 21 -4.82 0.77 -3.35
C ASP A 21 -5.01 2.29 -3.25
N ALA A 22 -5.66 2.79 -2.17
CA ALA A 22 -5.81 4.22 -1.94
C ALA A 22 -4.49 4.92 -1.57
N GLU A 23 -3.63 4.27 -0.78
CA GLU A 23 -2.30 4.79 -0.46
C GLU A 23 -1.37 4.82 -1.69
N HIS A 24 -1.41 3.77 -2.52
CA HIS A 24 -0.70 3.72 -3.79
C HIS A 24 -1.17 4.82 -4.74
N ASP A 25 -2.49 5.01 -4.88
CA ASP A 25 -3.06 6.10 -5.68
C ASP A 25 -2.58 7.46 -5.19
N GLU A 26 -2.55 7.69 -3.88
CA GLU A 26 -2.05 8.93 -3.30
C GLU A 26 -0.60 9.20 -3.69
N ILE A 27 0.26 8.17 -3.65
CA ILE A 27 1.68 8.28 -4.02
C ILE A 27 1.83 8.62 -5.50
N PHE A 28 1.14 7.91 -6.41
CA PHE A 28 1.16 8.22 -7.85
C PHE A 28 0.65 9.63 -8.13
N CYS A 29 -0.45 10.05 -7.49
CA CYS A 29 -0.99 11.40 -7.64
C CYS A 29 0.01 12.47 -7.21
N ARG A 30 0.78 12.24 -6.14
CA ARG A 30 1.83 13.17 -5.67
C ARG A 30 2.99 13.24 -6.64
N ILE A 31 3.45 12.10 -7.16
CA ILE A 31 4.51 12.06 -8.18
C ILE A 31 4.11 12.92 -9.38
N GLU A 32 2.88 12.75 -9.88
CA GLU A 32 2.36 13.50 -11.01
C GLU A 32 2.21 15.00 -10.70
N ALA A 33 1.69 15.36 -9.53
CA ALA A 33 1.58 16.75 -9.11
C ALA A 33 2.96 17.45 -9.03
N ILE A 34 4.00 16.74 -8.58
CA ILE A 34 5.37 17.26 -8.55
C ILE A 34 5.94 17.38 -9.97
N LYS A 35 5.69 16.40 -10.85
CA LYS A 35 6.10 16.49 -12.26
C LYS A 35 5.47 17.71 -12.94
N GLU A 36 4.19 17.95 -12.71
CA GLU A 36 3.47 19.12 -13.26
C GLU A 36 4.03 20.44 -12.71
N SER A 37 4.22 20.55 -11.39
CA SER A 37 4.74 21.78 -10.78
C SER A 37 6.17 22.09 -11.24
N ALA A 38 7.01 21.05 -11.41
CA ALA A 38 8.37 21.13 -11.92
C ALA A 38 8.47 21.58 -13.41
N LEU A 39 7.37 21.67 -14.15
CA LEU A 39 7.35 22.29 -15.49
C LEU A 39 7.43 23.82 -15.43
N SER A 40 6.96 24.41 -14.32
CA SER A 40 6.75 25.85 -14.19
C SER A 40 7.59 26.52 -13.10
N ALA A 41 8.26 25.72 -12.27
CA ALA A 41 8.98 26.21 -11.10
C ALA A 41 10.44 26.57 -11.41
N GLU A 42 10.90 27.72 -10.90
CA GLU A 42 12.32 28.13 -10.92
C GLU A 42 13.15 27.41 -9.84
N ARG A 43 12.49 26.79 -8.86
CA ARG A 43 13.10 26.07 -7.74
C ARG A 43 12.38 24.74 -7.50
N MET A 44 13.08 23.81 -6.86
CA MET A 44 12.49 22.55 -6.45
C MET A 44 11.28 22.78 -5.50
N PRO A 45 10.15 22.07 -5.72
CA PRO A 45 9.00 22.05 -4.80
C PRO A 45 9.31 21.18 -3.57
N GLU A 46 10.06 21.74 -2.61
CA GLU A 46 10.60 20.99 -1.46
C GLU A 46 9.51 20.39 -0.56
N ASP A 47 8.48 21.17 -0.23
CA ASP A 47 7.39 20.74 0.64
C ASP A 47 6.64 19.55 0.04
N GLU A 48 6.46 19.54 -1.29
CA GLU A 48 5.80 18.46 -2.01
C GLU A 48 6.66 17.19 -2.05
N VAL A 49 7.98 17.32 -2.21
CA VAL A 49 8.91 16.18 -2.15
C VAL A 49 8.96 15.57 -0.75
N LEU A 50 8.99 16.40 0.30
CA LEU A 50 8.91 15.92 1.68
C LEU A 50 7.58 15.21 1.94
N ALA A 51 6.47 15.78 1.49
CA ALA A 51 5.16 15.16 1.65
C ALA A 51 5.02 13.84 0.85
N LEU A 52 5.75 13.67 -0.25
CA LEU A 52 5.85 12.39 -0.96
C LEU A 52 6.60 11.34 -0.11
N ALA A 53 7.73 11.72 0.50
CA ALA A 53 8.48 10.83 1.38
C ALA A 53 7.64 10.39 2.59
N ASP A 54 6.87 11.31 3.18
CA ASP A 54 5.93 11.00 4.26
C ASP A 54 4.83 10.01 3.82
N SER A 55 4.33 10.12 2.59
CA SER A 55 3.36 9.16 2.06
C SER A 55 3.94 7.76 1.89
N PHE A 56 5.19 7.63 1.43
CA PHE A 56 5.89 6.33 1.43
C PHE A 56 6.04 5.77 2.85
N ALA A 57 6.50 6.57 3.80
CA ALA A 57 6.69 6.12 5.18
C ALA A 57 5.38 5.63 5.82
N ARG A 58 4.26 6.34 5.59
CA ARG A 58 2.94 5.92 6.05
C ARG A 58 2.49 4.61 5.40
N HIS A 59 2.65 4.50 4.08
CA HIS A 59 2.29 3.31 3.33
C HIS A 59 3.04 2.07 3.84
N PHE A 60 4.37 2.17 3.98
CA PHE A 60 5.19 1.09 4.52
C PHE A 60 4.75 0.67 5.93
N ALA A 61 4.43 1.64 6.80
CA ALA A 61 3.92 1.35 8.14
C ALA A 61 2.57 0.62 8.12
N SER A 62 1.67 0.99 7.20
CA SER A 62 0.39 0.30 6.97
C SER A 62 0.60 -1.15 6.55
N GLU A 63 1.50 -1.41 5.61
CA GLU A 63 1.81 -2.77 5.14
C GLU A 63 2.41 -3.65 6.24
N GLU A 64 3.39 -3.13 6.97
CA GLU A 64 4.02 -3.84 8.08
C GLU A 64 3.00 -4.20 9.17
N GLN A 65 2.07 -3.29 9.46
CA GLN A 65 0.99 -3.55 10.39
C GLN A 65 0.07 -4.68 9.90
N LEU A 66 -0.35 -4.62 8.63
CA LEU A 66 -1.20 -5.66 8.03
C LEU A 66 -0.50 -7.02 7.98
N ALA A 67 0.80 -7.05 7.65
CA ALA A 67 1.60 -8.27 7.64
C ALA A 67 1.67 -8.92 9.03
N ARG A 68 1.86 -8.11 10.08
CA ARG A 68 1.80 -8.57 11.49
C ARG A 68 0.43 -9.16 11.83
N GLU A 69 -0.66 -8.53 11.42
CA GLU A 69 -2.03 -8.99 11.71
C GLU A 69 -2.34 -10.35 11.08
N VAL A 70 -1.77 -10.65 9.91
CA VAL A 70 -1.95 -11.95 9.24
C VAL A 70 -0.85 -12.97 9.54
N GLY A 71 0.14 -12.61 10.37
CA GLY A 71 1.28 -13.47 10.71
C GLY A 71 2.10 -13.87 9.49
N MET A 72 2.32 -12.94 8.55
CA MET A 72 3.18 -13.14 7.39
C MET A 72 4.64 -12.84 7.77
N GLU A 73 5.58 -13.68 7.33
CA GLU A 73 7.00 -13.34 7.35
C GLU A 73 7.27 -12.18 6.38
N PHE A 74 7.82 -11.07 6.90
CA PHE A 74 7.84 -9.79 6.21
C PHE A 74 9.20 -9.08 6.28
N SER A 75 10.23 -9.77 6.76
CA SER A 75 11.54 -9.17 7.06
C SER A 75 12.28 -8.64 5.83
N GLU A 76 12.18 -9.34 4.70
CA GLU A 76 12.74 -8.88 3.41
C GLU A 76 12.06 -7.60 2.92
N HIS A 77 10.72 -7.55 3.00
CA HIS A 77 9.93 -6.38 2.61
C HIS A 77 10.25 -5.16 3.50
N VAL A 78 10.38 -5.34 4.81
CA VAL A 78 10.85 -4.29 5.74
C VAL A 78 12.25 -3.78 5.38
N HIS A 79 13.14 -4.66 4.92
CA HIS A 79 14.47 -4.24 4.49
C HIS A 79 14.40 -3.31 3.27
N GLU A 80 13.58 -3.66 2.29
CA GLU A 80 13.32 -2.83 1.11
C GLU A 80 12.72 -1.48 1.49
N HIS A 81 11.76 -1.42 2.42
CA HIS A 81 11.22 -0.16 2.95
C HIS A 81 12.32 0.73 3.54
N ALA A 82 13.15 0.15 4.40
CA ALA A 82 14.22 0.89 5.06
C ALA A 82 15.25 1.41 4.05
N GLN A 83 15.55 0.63 2.99
CA GLN A 83 16.43 1.06 1.91
C GLN A 83 15.81 2.18 1.09
N ALA A 84 14.53 2.07 0.72
CA ALA A 84 13.80 3.08 -0.02
C ALA A 84 13.77 4.41 0.72
N LEU A 85 13.44 4.41 2.03
CA LEU A 85 13.42 5.64 2.84
C LEU A 85 14.80 6.30 2.92
N ARG A 86 15.88 5.52 3.07
CA ARG A 86 17.25 6.07 3.04
C ARG A 86 17.60 6.67 1.67
N MET A 87 17.15 6.04 0.59
CA MET A 87 17.36 6.56 -0.76
C MET A 87 16.58 7.86 -1.00
N LEU A 88 15.33 7.94 -0.53
CA LEU A 88 14.51 9.15 -0.60
C LEU A 88 15.13 10.30 0.19
N ASP A 89 15.58 10.05 1.42
CA ASP A 89 16.25 11.05 2.26
C ASP A 89 17.51 11.62 1.58
N LYS A 90 18.38 10.73 1.08
CA LYS A 90 19.58 11.13 0.33
C LYS A 90 19.22 11.89 -0.95
N ALA A 91 18.17 11.47 -1.68
CA ALA A 91 17.75 12.16 -2.89
C ALA A 91 17.25 13.58 -2.58
N CYS A 92 16.52 13.79 -1.47
CA CYS A 92 16.12 15.13 -1.03
C CYS A 92 17.34 16.05 -0.82
N ASP A 93 18.38 15.56 -0.15
CA ASP A 93 19.62 16.32 0.03
C ASP A 93 20.34 16.62 -1.28
N ASP A 94 20.47 15.62 -2.16
CA ASP A 94 21.13 15.78 -3.46
C ASP A 94 20.34 16.75 -4.37
N LEU A 95 19.01 16.75 -4.31
CA LEU A 95 18.15 17.68 -5.05
C LEU A 95 18.30 19.12 -4.53
N ARG A 96 18.33 19.33 -3.20
CA ARG A 96 18.58 20.65 -2.59
C ARG A 96 19.94 21.21 -3.00
N ALA A 97 20.96 20.35 -3.05
CA ALA A 97 22.30 20.73 -3.47
C ALA A 97 22.44 20.94 -4.99
N GLY A 98 21.40 20.64 -5.78
CA GLY A 98 21.44 20.67 -7.25
C GLY A 98 22.29 19.56 -7.87
N GLY A 99 22.64 18.53 -7.09
CA GLY A 99 23.41 17.36 -7.53
C GLY A 99 22.56 16.29 -8.21
N LEU A 100 21.23 16.38 -8.10
CA LEU A 100 20.28 15.47 -8.73
C LEU A 100 19.24 16.25 -9.55
N ASP A 101 18.87 15.72 -10.71
CA ASP A 101 17.76 16.25 -11.52
C ASP A 101 16.43 15.68 -11.02
N LEU A 102 15.50 16.57 -10.65
CA LEU A 102 14.21 16.21 -10.08
C LEU A 102 13.39 15.30 -11.01
N ARG A 103 13.40 15.57 -12.32
CA ARG A 103 12.59 14.78 -13.28
C ARG A 103 13.11 13.36 -13.41
N SER A 104 14.43 13.22 -13.53
CA SER A 104 15.09 11.93 -13.60
C SER A 104 14.86 11.14 -12.32
N PHE A 105 14.95 11.79 -11.16
CA PHE A 105 14.64 11.18 -9.87
C PHE A 105 13.19 10.67 -9.80
N LEU A 106 12.20 11.50 -10.12
CA LEU A 106 10.78 11.11 -10.07
C LEU A 106 10.46 9.94 -11.00
N ARG A 107 11.06 9.89 -12.20
CA ARG A 107 10.91 8.75 -13.12
C ARG A 107 11.52 7.47 -12.54
N CYS A 108 12.70 7.56 -11.91
CA CYS A 108 13.31 6.40 -11.27
C CYS A 108 12.49 5.94 -10.06
N LEU A 109 11.94 6.87 -9.28
CA LEU A 109 11.09 6.59 -8.12
C LEU A 109 9.79 5.90 -8.52
N GLU A 110 9.12 6.39 -9.57
CA GLU A 110 7.94 5.77 -10.14
C GLU A 110 8.21 4.34 -10.60
N TYR A 111 9.25 4.14 -11.41
CA TYR A 111 9.65 2.80 -11.85
C TYR A 111 9.96 1.86 -10.67
N TRP A 112 10.69 2.36 -9.66
CA TRP A 112 10.97 1.59 -8.45
C TRP A 112 9.68 1.20 -7.72
N PHE A 113 8.73 2.12 -7.61
CA PHE A 113 7.49 1.87 -6.90
C PHE A 113 6.60 0.86 -7.62
N GLU A 114 6.50 0.93 -8.95
CA GLU A 114 5.82 -0.10 -9.75
C GLU A 114 6.45 -1.49 -9.53
N HIS A 115 7.79 -1.56 -9.47
CA HIS A 115 8.49 -2.80 -9.19
C HIS A 115 8.20 -3.30 -7.77
N HIS A 116 8.23 -2.42 -6.78
CA HIS A 116 7.93 -2.71 -5.38
C HIS A 116 6.54 -3.34 -5.23
N ILE A 117 5.51 -2.68 -5.78
CA ILE A 117 4.12 -3.17 -5.75
C ILE A 117 4.01 -4.57 -6.33
N ASN A 118 4.67 -4.82 -7.47
CA ASN A 118 4.61 -6.10 -8.15
C ASN A 118 5.32 -7.21 -7.36
N ALA A 119 6.50 -6.92 -6.83
CA ALA A 119 7.35 -7.89 -6.17
C ALA A 119 6.87 -8.22 -4.75
N PHE A 120 6.32 -7.24 -4.03
CA PHE A 120 6.11 -7.32 -2.59
C PHE A 120 4.64 -7.10 -2.18
N ASP A 121 4.02 -5.99 -2.57
CA ASP A 121 2.69 -5.58 -2.09
C ASP A 121 1.59 -6.52 -2.62
N LYS A 122 1.68 -6.94 -3.89
CA LYS A 122 0.75 -7.93 -4.46
C LYS A 122 0.73 -9.25 -3.69
N PRO A 123 1.87 -9.88 -3.35
CA PRO A 123 1.91 -11.00 -2.41
C PRO A 123 1.17 -10.74 -1.09
N LEU A 124 1.37 -9.57 -0.47
CA LEU A 124 0.67 -9.18 0.75
C LEU A 124 -0.85 -9.09 0.53
N GLY A 125 -1.29 -8.38 -0.51
CA GLY A 125 -2.71 -8.26 -0.88
C GLY A 125 -3.40 -9.62 -1.07
N ARG A 126 -2.74 -10.54 -1.80
CA ARG A 126 -3.25 -11.92 -1.95
C ARG A 126 -3.41 -12.64 -0.62
N ARG A 127 -2.47 -12.49 0.31
CA ARG A 127 -2.55 -13.12 1.64
C ARG A 127 -3.68 -12.54 2.48
N LEU A 128 -3.87 -11.22 2.44
CA LEU A 128 -4.96 -10.53 3.12
C LEU A 128 -6.32 -11.03 2.61
N ALA A 129 -6.49 -11.14 1.29
CA ALA A 129 -7.71 -11.67 0.66
C ALA A 129 -7.99 -13.12 1.09
N GLN A 130 -6.97 -13.99 1.09
CA GLN A 130 -7.08 -15.37 1.57
C GLN A 130 -7.53 -15.44 3.03
N ARG A 131 -6.96 -14.59 3.90
CA ARG A 131 -7.32 -14.56 5.33
C ARG A 131 -8.75 -14.09 5.55
N ALA A 132 -9.21 -13.10 4.79
CA ALA A 132 -10.58 -12.61 4.82
C ALA A 132 -11.59 -13.66 4.30
N ALA A 133 -11.23 -14.44 3.27
CA ALA A 133 -12.06 -15.53 2.76
C ALA A 133 -12.17 -16.69 3.76
N GLY A 134 -11.04 -17.12 4.36
CA GLY A 134 -11.02 -18.18 5.36
C GLY A 134 -11.83 -17.86 6.62
N SER A 135 -11.77 -16.59 7.06
CA SER A 135 -12.57 -16.11 8.20
C SER A 135 -14.08 -16.09 7.92
N ARG A 136 -14.48 -15.83 6.67
CA ARG A 136 -15.89 -15.87 6.23
C ARG A 136 -16.41 -17.30 6.12
N GLY A 137 -15.60 -18.23 5.60
CA GLY A 137 -15.94 -19.65 5.53
C GLY A 137 -16.11 -20.30 6.91
N ALA A 138 -15.25 -19.96 7.87
CA ALA A 138 -15.35 -20.45 9.25
C ALA A 138 -16.63 -19.97 9.98
N ARG A 139 -17.12 -18.76 9.69
CA ARG A 139 -18.37 -18.23 10.25
C ARG A 139 -19.64 -18.87 9.65
N ALA A 140 -19.58 -19.36 8.41
CA ALA A 140 -20.71 -20.02 7.75
C ALA A 140 -20.81 -21.53 8.07
N GLY A 141 -19.82 -22.11 8.77
CA GLY A 141 -19.64 -23.55 8.95
C GLY A 141 -20.18 -24.17 10.24
N VAL A 142 -21.23 -23.62 10.88
CA VAL A 142 -21.93 -24.33 11.97
C VAL A 142 -23.42 -24.56 11.63
N PRO A 143 -23.76 -25.64 10.91
CA PRO A 143 -25.11 -26.18 10.93
C PRO A 143 -25.19 -27.32 11.95
N GLY A 144 -26.00 -27.13 13.00
CA GLY A 144 -26.72 -28.23 13.64
C GLY A 144 -26.49 -28.46 15.14
N LEU A 145 -27.53 -28.20 15.91
CA LEU A 145 -28.09 -29.26 16.76
C LEU A 145 -29.62 -29.13 16.75
N ALA A 146 -30.25 -29.82 15.78
CA ALA A 146 -31.69 -30.03 15.80
C ALA A 146 -32.02 -30.89 17.02
N ALA A 147 -32.73 -30.30 17.98
CA ALA A 147 -33.32 -31.02 19.10
C ALA A 147 -34.30 -32.07 18.56
N ARG A 148 -34.06 -33.34 18.89
CA ARG A 148 -34.98 -34.44 18.60
C ARG A 148 -36.21 -34.31 19.50
N PRO A 149 -37.44 -34.51 19.01
CA PRO A 149 -38.61 -34.49 19.88
C PRO A 149 -38.65 -35.74 20.76
N ALA A 150 -39.01 -35.56 22.04
CA ALA A 150 -39.20 -36.63 22.99
C ALA A 150 -40.46 -37.44 22.65
N GLU A 151 -40.31 -38.74 22.47
CA GLU A 151 -41.42 -39.67 22.30
C GLU A 151 -42.10 -39.92 23.65
N SER A 152 -43.40 -39.66 23.71
CA SER A 152 -44.28 -39.96 24.83
C SER A 152 -44.50 -41.47 24.96
N ARG A 153 -44.16 -42.05 26.12
CA ARG A 153 -44.60 -43.40 26.51
C ARG A 153 -46.01 -43.34 27.11
N PRO A 154 -46.91 -44.29 26.81
CA PRO A 154 -48.16 -44.44 27.56
C PRO A 154 -47.91 -45.24 28.84
N ALA A 155 -48.59 -44.85 29.92
CA ALA A 155 -48.71 -45.67 31.13
C ALA A 155 -50.10 -46.33 31.16
N VAL A 156 -50.08 -47.63 31.46
CA VAL A 156 -51.21 -48.49 31.85
C VAL A 156 -51.68 -48.11 33.26
#